data_AF-A0AAE3VCE1-F1
#
_entry.id   AF-A0AAE3VCE1-F1
#
_cell.length_a   1.000
_cell.length_b   1.000
_cell.length_c   1.000
_cell.angle_alpha   90.00
_cell.angle_beta   90.00
_cell.angle_gamma   90.00
#
_symmetry.space_group_name_H-M   'P 1'
#
loop_
_entity.id
_entity.type
_entity.pdbx_description
1 polymer ?
#
loop_
_entity_poly.entity_id
_entity_poly.type
_entity_poly.pdbx_seq_one_letter_code
_entity_poly.pdbx_strand_id
1 'polypeptide(L)'
;MAEALLLKSGGGGGVDCDAATAMKSDVLAGKTFGGKDSDELQTGTMVNNGAKTASLNCGGSYTIPAGYHNGSGNVTANSLASQTSANAAVGDIIKNRTAWVNGAKRTGTLEDRASQTNAVSVASSTSVGLVRIPFGAYRTKTGSGYPEIVLNKSQIDYIAKQRYGGVAFNGATFDGIMLSGVAKKTNLTDWGRSWKFSGHYRDNRYNFYLDGTPLYFTPTVDVSPLKKIRITAYAVSRDLNKNDIGVFNDFYMRVVLFNKTTFEYVDSESVFSQGDQRGTQYFTAELDVSGKNGQYALGVDELSVTFRRWNSNSVDWETGISRIEFVQ
;
A
#
# COMPACT_ATOMS: atom_id res chain seq x y z
N MET A 1 -7.98 -43.50 65.18
CA MET A 1 -6.95 -43.32 66.22
C MET A 1 -7.35 -44.21 67.39
N ALA A 2 -6.46 -45.04 67.91
CA ALA A 2 -6.84 -45.92 69.03
C ALA A 2 -7.01 -45.07 70.29
N GLU A 3 -8.25 -44.89 70.74
CA GLU A 3 -8.52 -44.57 72.14
C GLU A 3 -8.29 -45.86 72.93
N ALA A 4 -7.04 -46.15 73.28
CA ALA A 4 -6.74 -47.31 74.10
C ALA A 4 -6.58 -46.89 75.56
N LEU A 5 -7.52 -47.36 76.38
CA LEU A 5 -7.42 -47.47 77.82
C LEU A 5 -7.33 -48.97 78.14
N LEU A 6 -6.24 -49.43 78.75
CA LEU A 6 -6.22 -50.73 79.42
C LEU A 6 -6.06 -50.50 80.93
N LEU A 7 -7.18 -50.52 81.63
CA LEU A 7 -7.25 -50.61 83.09
C LEU A 7 -7.85 -51.98 83.43
N LYS A 8 -7.10 -52.81 84.18
CA LYS A 8 -7.71 -53.68 85.17
C LYS A 8 -7.27 -53.25 86.56
N SER A 9 -8.23 -52.69 87.28
CA SER A 9 -8.19 -52.34 88.68
C SER A 9 -8.10 -53.59 89.56
N GLY A 10 -7.23 -53.56 90.57
CA GLY A 10 -7.37 -54.35 91.80
C GLY A 10 -7.20 -55.87 91.66
N GLY A 11 -6.02 -56.36 92.01
CA GLY A 11 -5.77 -57.79 92.27
C GLY A 11 -4.58 -58.37 91.52
N GLY A 12 -3.35 -58.09 91.99
CA GLY A 12 -2.13 -58.91 91.87
C GLY A 12 -1.57 -59.33 90.51
N GLY A 13 -2.30 -59.25 89.39
CA GLY A 13 -1.84 -59.67 88.06
C GLY A 13 -1.59 -58.49 87.14
N GLY A 14 -0.37 -58.39 86.58
CA GLY A 14 -0.01 -57.40 85.57
C GLY A 14 -0.87 -57.49 84.30
N VAL A 15 -0.84 -56.44 83.48
CA VAL A 15 -1.49 -56.44 82.16
C VAL A 15 -0.59 -57.26 81.24
N ASP A 16 -1.00 -58.50 80.93
CA ASP A 16 -0.35 -59.31 79.90
C ASP A 16 -0.57 -58.65 78.52
N CYS A 17 0.52 -58.16 77.95
CA CYS A 17 0.56 -57.47 76.67
C CYS A 17 1.49 -58.17 75.67
N ASP A 18 1.74 -59.47 75.85
CA ASP A 18 2.57 -60.28 74.93
C ASP A 18 2.01 -60.32 73.50
N ALA A 19 0.69 -60.15 73.36
CA ALA A 19 0.01 -60.04 72.07
C ALA A 19 -0.15 -58.60 71.56
N ALA A 20 0.27 -57.57 72.31
CA ALA A 20 0.15 -56.18 71.90
C ALA A 20 1.14 -55.85 70.77
N THR A 21 0.69 -55.08 69.78
CA THR A 21 1.54 -54.70 68.63
C THR A 21 1.85 -53.20 68.58
N ALA A 22 1.25 -52.40 69.46
CA ALA A 22 1.46 -50.96 69.51
C ALA A 22 2.83 -50.63 70.11
N MET A 23 3.57 -49.74 69.46
CA MET A 23 4.80 -49.13 69.96
C MET A 23 4.51 -47.72 70.50
N LYS A 24 5.48 -47.12 71.20
CA LYS A 24 5.36 -45.74 71.71
C LYS A 24 5.03 -44.74 70.59
N SER A 25 5.59 -44.93 69.40
CA SER A 25 5.34 -44.11 68.19
C SER A 25 3.92 -44.19 67.65
N ASP A 26 3.13 -45.20 68.05
CA ASP A 26 1.80 -45.47 67.53
C ASP A 26 0.70 -44.89 68.45
N VAL A 27 1.08 -44.45 69.65
CA VAL A 27 0.19 -43.93 70.68
C VAL A 27 0.43 -42.44 70.90
N LEU A 28 -0.66 -41.67 71.01
CA LEU A 28 -0.62 -40.22 71.13
C LEU A 28 0.27 -39.77 72.30
N ALA A 29 1.09 -38.75 72.07
CA ALA A 29 1.98 -38.19 73.07
C ALA A 29 1.25 -37.90 74.39
N GLY A 30 1.81 -38.40 75.50
CA GLY A 30 1.26 -38.22 76.85
C GLY A 30 0.12 -39.18 77.24
N LYS A 31 -0.32 -40.08 76.34
CA LYS A 31 -1.21 -41.18 76.70
C LYS A 31 -0.41 -42.38 77.20
N THR A 32 -0.92 -43.06 78.22
CA THR A 32 -0.33 -44.29 78.75
C THR A 32 -1.00 -45.52 78.15
N PHE A 33 -0.23 -46.58 77.88
CA PHE A 33 -0.74 -47.81 77.29
C PHE A 33 0.14 -49.02 77.67
N GLY A 34 -0.44 -50.23 77.66
CA GLY A 34 0.33 -51.48 77.62
C GLY A 34 0.68 -51.79 76.16
N GLY A 35 1.95 -52.02 75.87
CA GLY A 35 2.50 -52.01 74.51
C GLY A 35 3.31 -53.26 74.19
N LYS A 36 3.69 -53.39 72.93
CA LYS A 36 4.56 -54.48 72.48
C LYS A 36 5.88 -54.48 73.28
N ASP A 37 6.37 -55.67 73.60
CA ASP A 37 7.70 -55.91 74.20
C ASP A 37 7.88 -55.27 75.60
N SER A 38 6.81 -55.07 76.39
CA SER A 38 6.90 -54.44 77.71
C SER A 38 5.73 -54.75 78.64
N ASP A 39 6.02 -55.39 79.78
CA ASP A 39 5.04 -55.67 80.86
C ASP A 39 4.66 -54.43 81.70
N GLU A 40 5.26 -53.28 81.42
CA GLU A 40 5.05 -52.01 82.12
C GLU A 40 4.27 -51.02 81.25
N LEU A 41 3.53 -50.11 81.90
CA LEU A 41 2.86 -49.04 81.18
C LEU A 41 3.87 -48.12 80.49
N GLN A 42 3.67 -47.93 79.20
CA GLN A 42 4.47 -47.06 78.36
C GLN A 42 3.74 -45.74 78.10
N THR A 43 4.50 -44.67 77.87
CA THR A 43 3.96 -43.39 77.41
C THR A 43 4.13 -43.25 75.90
N GLY A 44 3.05 -42.95 75.20
CA GLY A 44 3.05 -42.68 73.77
C GLY A 44 3.89 -41.45 73.41
N THR A 45 4.40 -41.43 72.17
CA THR A 45 5.26 -40.38 71.60
C THR A 45 4.76 -39.86 70.25
N MET A 46 3.64 -40.37 69.72
CA MET A 46 3.07 -39.88 68.46
C MET A 46 2.68 -38.41 68.57
N VAL A 47 3.25 -37.58 67.69
CA VAL A 47 2.96 -36.14 67.64
C VAL A 47 1.49 -35.89 67.28
N ASN A 48 0.83 -34.97 67.99
CA ASN A 48 -0.49 -34.48 67.63
C ASN A 48 -0.36 -33.25 66.72
N ASN A 49 -0.66 -33.41 65.43
CA ASN A 49 -0.63 -32.34 64.44
C ASN A 49 -1.93 -31.50 64.43
N GLY A 50 -2.99 -31.95 65.10
CA GLY A 50 -4.27 -31.26 65.17
C GLY A 50 -4.96 -31.13 63.80
N ALA A 51 -5.62 -29.98 63.58
CA ALA A 51 -6.19 -29.62 62.29
C ALA A 51 -5.16 -28.81 61.49
N LYS A 52 -4.52 -29.45 60.49
CA LYS A 52 -3.60 -28.77 59.58
C LYS A 52 -4.33 -28.21 58.37
N THR A 53 -4.07 -26.94 58.06
CA THR A 53 -4.59 -26.29 56.86
C THR A 53 -3.46 -25.70 56.03
N ALA A 54 -3.59 -25.78 54.71
CA ALA A 54 -2.67 -25.15 53.78
C ALA A 54 -3.39 -24.67 52.53
N SER A 55 -2.84 -23.66 51.85
CA SER A 55 -3.28 -23.23 50.53
C SER A 55 -2.24 -23.62 49.48
N LEU A 56 -2.68 -24.21 48.36
CA LEU A 56 -1.80 -24.64 47.28
C LEU A 56 -2.03 -23.84 46.00
N ASN A 57 -0.93 -23.34 45.45
CA ASN A 57 -0.88 -22.88 44.07
C ASN A 57 -0.62 -24.06 43.11
N CYS A 58 -0.91 -23.88 41.82
CA CYS A 58 -0.62 -24.86 40.78
C CYS A 58 0.89 -25.16 40.73
N GLY A 59 1.24 -26.44 40.71
CA GLY A 59 2.61 -26.92 40.80
C GLY A 59 3.19 -26.94 42.22
N GLY A 60 2.47 -26.40 43.21
CA GLY A 60 2.84 -26.50 44.62
C GLY A 60 2.58 -27.88 45.21
N SER A 61 3.26 -28.19 46.31
CA SER A 61 3.05 -29.40 47.09
C SER A 61 2.96 -29.09 48.58
N TYR A 62 2.33 -29.98 49.34
CA TYR A 62 2.25 -29.89 50.79
C TYR A 62 2.67 -31.22 51.39
N THR A 63 3.77 -31.24 52.13
CA THR A 63 4.21 -32.42 52.87
C THR A 63 3.36 -32.56 54.13
N ILE A 64 2.61 -33.67 54.23
CA ILE A 64 1.82 -33.98 55.42
C ILE A 64 2.79 -34.51 56.49
N PRO A 65 2.93 -33.84 57.65
CA PRO A 65 3.81 -34.33 58.71
C PRO A 65 3.27 -35.65 59.28
N ALA A 66 4.17 -36.57 59.62
CA ALA A 66 3.83 -37.80 60.33
C ALA A 66 3.23 -37.49 61.71
N GLY A 67 2.36 -38.36 62.20
CA GLY A 67 1.64 -38.21 63.47
C GLY A 67 0.13 -38.13 63.30
N TYR A 68 -0.58 -37.86 64.40
CA TYR A 68 -2.03 -37.82 64.42
C TYR A 68 -2.58 -36.49 63.87
N HIS A 69 -3.56 -36.57 62.97
CA HIS A 69 -4.36 -35.44 62.50
C HIS A 69 -5.81 -35.64 62.92
N ASN A 70 -6.46 -34.58 63.38
CA ASN A 70 -7.79 -34.69 64.00
C ASN A 70 -8.97 -34.80 63.00
N GLY A 71 -8.69 -34.94 61.71
CA GLY A 71 -9.70 -35.04 60.65
C GLY A 71 -10.37 -33.71 60.27
N SER A 72 -10.15 -32.62 61.01
CA SER A 72 -10.73 -31.30 60.73
C SER A 72 -9.81 -30.40 59.89
N GLY A 73 -8.66 -30.90 59.45
CA GLY A 73 -7.74 -30.19 58.55
C GLY A 73 -8.18 -30.22 57.09
N ASN A 74 -7.71 -29.25 56.30
CA ASN A 74 -7.99 -29.19 54.86
C ASN A 74 -6.86 -28.51 54.08
N VAL A 75 -6.50 -29.06 52.92
CA VAL A 75 -5.59 -28.42 51.96
C VAL A 75 -6.42 -27.87 50.81
N THR A 76 -6.47 -26.55 50.69
CA THR A 76 -7.32 -25.84 49.72
C THR A 76 -6.49 -25.38 48.53
N ALA A 77 -6.92 -25.69 47.31
CA ALA A 77 -6.31 -25.10 46.13
C ALA A 77 -6.75 -23.64 45.99
N ASN A 78 -5.79 -22.74 45.72
CA ASN A 78 -6.10 -21.37 45.34
C ASN A 78 -6.87 -21.36 44.01
N SER A 79 -7.69 -20.32 43.82
CA SER A 79 -8.52 -20.20 42.62
C SER A 79 -7.67 -20.20 41.33
N LEU A 80 -8.25 -20.67 40.22
CA LEU A 80 -7.58 -20.54 38.93
C LEU A 80 -7.45 -19.06 38.52
N ALA A 81 -8.41 -18.22 38.90
CA ALA A 81 -8.41 -16.79 38.61
C ALA A 81 -7.22 -16.06 39.24
N SER A 82 -6.89 -16.34 40.50
CA SER A 82 -5.73 -15.75 41.19
C SER A 82 -4.39 -16.16 40.59
N GLN A 83 -4.37 -17.14 39.70
CA GLN A 83 -3.16 -17.72 39.13
C GLN A 83 -3.07 -17.55 37.60
N THR A 84 -4.08 -16.95 36.98
CA THR A 84 -4.16 -16.73 35.52
C THR A 84 -4.51 -15.28 35.20
N SER A 85 -3.94 -14.34 35.96
CA SER A 85 -4.11 -12.90 35.73
C SER A 85 -3.63 -12.54 34.32
N ALA A 86 -4.56 -12.09 33.47
CA ALA A 86 -4.29 -11.73 32.08
C ALA A 86 -5.31 -10.70 31.58
N ASN A 87 -4.93 -9.94 30.55
CA ASN A 87 -5.74 -8.85 29.99
C ASN A 87 -6.23 -9.11 28.55
N ALA A 88 -5.93 -10.28 27.99
CA ALA A 88 -6.36 -10.62 26.62
C ALA A 88 -7.89 -10.74 26.53
N ALA A 89 -8.50 -9.96 25.65
CA ALA A 89 -9.87 -10.15 25.22
C ALA A 89 -9.96 -11.28 24.19
N VAL A 90 -11.18 -11.80 23.94
CA VAL A 90 -11.39 -12.81 22.89
C VAL A 90 -10.98 -12.29 21.51
N GLY A 91 -11.07 -10.98 21.28
CA GLY A 91 -10.61 -10.30 20.05
C GLY A 91 -9.10 -10.19 19.90
N ASP A 92 -8.31 -10.50 20.94
CA ASP A 92 -6.85 -10.54 20.88
C ASP A 92 -6.33 -11.96 20.62
N ILE A 93 -7.16 -12.98 20.89
CA ILE A 93 -6.81 -14.39 20.75
C ILE A 93 -7.24 -14.85 19.36
N ILE A 94 -6.33 -15.52 18.65
CA ILE A 94 -6.59 -16.02 17.30
C ILE A 94 -7.78 -16.99 17.30
N LYS A 95 -8.63 -16.86 16.28
CA LYS A 95 -9.86 -17.61 16.10
C LYS A 95 -9.66 -19.11 16.33
N ASN A 96 -10.57 -19.70 17.11
CA ASN A 96 -10.56 -21.11 17.52
C ASN A 96 -9.40 -21.54 18.44
N ARG A 97 -8.39 -20.68 18.70
CA ARG A 97 -7.41 -20.93 19.75
C ARG A 97 -8.01 -20.56 21.11
N THR A 98 -7.50 -21.18 22.16
CA THR A 98 -8.02 -20.97 23.52
C THR A 98 -6.92 -20.54 24.47
N ALA A 99 -7.25 -19.66 25.42
CA ALA A 99 -6.38 -19.26 26.52
C ALA A 99 -7.17 -19.21 27.83
N TRP A 100 -6.50 -19.37 28.97
CA TRP A 100 -7.08 -19.11 30.28
C TRP A 100 -6.82 -17.65 30.67
N VAL A 101 -7.88 -16.89 30.93
CA VAL A 101 -7.81 -15.48 31.29
C VAL A 101 -8.69 -15.27 32.53
N ASN A 102 -8.06 -14.89 33.64
CA ASN A 102 -8.72 -14.64 34.94
C ASN A 102 -9.62 -15.81 35.37
N GLY A 103 -9.13 -17.04 35.22
CA GLY A 103 -9.80 -18.26 35.67
C GLY A 103 -10.81 -18.84 34.69
N ALA A 104 -11.06 -18.18 33.56
CA ALA A 104 -12.00 -18.66 32.55
C ALA A 104 -11.28 -19.04 31.24
N LYS A 105 -11.67 -20.16 30.65
CA LYS A 105 -11.22 -20.54 29.31
C LYS A 105 -11.92 -19.63 28.30
N ARG A 106 -11.14 -18.92 27.50
CA ARG A 106 -11.60 -18.02 26.44
C ARG A 106 -11.24 -18.61 25.09
N THR A 107 -12.20 -18.65 24.17
CA THR A 107 -11.96 -18.99 22.77
C THR A 107 -11.82 -17.71 21.96
N GLY A 108 -10.76 -17.62 21.18
CA GLY A 108 -10.44 -16.45 20.39
C GLY A 108 -11.37 -16.23 19.21
N THR A 109 -11.46 -14.97 18.79
CA THR A 109 -12.25 -14.51 17.66
C THR A 109 -11.43 -13.68 16.66
N LEU A 110 -10.14 -13.42 16.91
CA LEU A 110 -9.28 -12.69 15.98
C LEU A 110 -9.03 -13.53 14.72
N GLU A 111 -9.55 -13.11 13.57
CA GLU A 111 -9.41 -13.86 12.32
C GLU A 111 -7.93 -14.14 11.99
N ASP A 112 -7.60 -15.41 11.72
CA ASP A 112 -6.29 -15.83 11.20
C ASP A 112 -6.33 -15.63 9.68
N ARG A 113 -5.65 -14.60 9.18
CA ARG A 113 -5.70 -14.18 7.78
C ARG A 113 -4.64 -14.94 6.97
N ALA A 114 -4.95 -15.11 5.68
CA ALA A 114 -4.01 -15.70 4.73
C ALA A 114 -2.74 -14.85 4.58
N SER A 115 -1.68 -15.44 4.03
CA SER A 115 -0.43 -14.73 3.76
C SER A 115 -0.58 -13.63 2.69
N GLN A 116 -1.61 -13.71 1.86
CA GLN A 116 -2.01 -12.70 0.89
C GLN A 116 -3.37 -12.11 1.27
N THR A 117 -3.52 -10.78 1.16
CA THR A 117 -4.80 -10.10 1.40
C THR A 117 -5.04 -8.98 0.39
N ASN A 118 -6.30 -8.85 -0.03
CA ASN A 118 -6.75 -7.70 -0.80
C ASN A 118 -6.86 -6.46 0.10
N ALA A 119 -6.65 -5.29 -0.49
CA ALA A 119 -6.94 -4.02 0.18
C ALA A 119 -8.46 -3.84 0.39
N VAL A 120 -8.83 -3.32 1.56
CA VAL A 120 -10.19 -2.85 1.87
C VAL A 120 -10.42 -1.49 1.20
N SER A 121 -9.41 -0.61 1.26
CA SER A 121 -9.47 0.71 0.64
C SER A 121 -8.06 1.21 0.34
N VAL A 122 -7.97 2.07 -0.67
CA VAL A 122 -6.73 2.72 -1.07
C VAL A 122 -6.96 4.23 -1.11
N ALA A 123 -6.05 4.98 -0.51
CA ALA A 123 -6.01 6.44 -0.56
C ALA A 123 -4.58 6.88 -0.89
N SER A 124 -4.41 8.07 -1.45
CA SER A 124 -3.08 8.60 -1.75
C SER A 124 -3.07 10.12 -1.72
N SER A 125 -1.93 10.68 -1.30
CA SER A 125 -1.56 12.08 -1.47
C SER A 125 -0.35 12.20 -2.41
N THR A 126 0.19 13.40 -2.59
CA THR A 126 1.40 13.63 -3.38
C THR A 126 2.65 12.93 -2.82
N SER A 127 2.65 12.56 -1.54
CA SER A 127 3.83 11.99 -0.86
C SER A 127 3.61 10.59 -0.30
N VAL A 128 2.37 10.14 -0.11
CA VAL A 128 2.07 8.87 0.58
C VAL A 128 0.95 8.10 -0.13
N GLY A 129 1.13 6.78 -0.29
CA GLY A 129 0.05 5.84 -0.57
C GLY A 129 -0.38 5.14 0.73
N LEU A 130 -1.66 5.20 1.06
CA LEU A 130 -2.25 4.54 2.22
C LEU A 130 -3.08 3.35 1.75
N VAL A 131 -2.81 2.17 2.30
CA VAL A 131 -3.55 0.95 2.01
C VAL A 131 -4.11 0.39 3.32
N ARG A 132 -5.44 0.28 3.39
CA ARG A 132 -6.13 -0.36 4.52
C ARG A 132 -6.36 -1.83 4.21
N ILE A 133 -6.03 -2.70 5.15
CA ILE A 133 -6.26 -4.15 5.06
C ILE A 133 -7.30 -4.60 6.09
N PRO A 134 -7.91 -5.78 5.94
CA PRO A 134 -8.84 -6.31 6.93
C PRO A 134 -8.16 -6.45 8.30
N PHE A 135 -8.90 -6.19 9.38
CA PHE A 135 -8.42 -6.47 10.72
C PHE A 135 -8.25 -7.99 10.93
N GLY A 136 -7.18 -8.40 11.59
CA GLY A 136 -6.85 -9.81 11.84
C GLY A 136 -5.36 -10.05 12.10
N ALA A 137 -5.04 -11.29 12.47
CA ALA A 137 -3.66 -11.74 12.62
C ALA A 137 -3.11 -12.20 11.26
N TYR A 138 -1.95 -11.67 10.86
CA TYR A 138 -1.23 -12.08 9.65
C TYR A 138 0.07 -12.76 10.06
N ARG A 139 0.09 -14.09 10.09
CA ARG A 139 1.20 -14.88 10.66
C ARG A 139 1.67 -16.03 9.76
N THR A 140 1.04 -16.21 8.60
CA THR A 140 1.34 -17.30 7.67
C THR A 140 2.58 -16.95 6.86
N LYS A 141 3.64 -17.76 6.99
CA LYS A 141 4.93 -17.53 6.33
C LYS A 141 4.99 -18.26 4.98
N THR A 142 4.83 -17.53 3.89
CA THR A 142 5.13 -18.00 2.53
C THR A 142 6.40 -17.35 1.93
N GLY A 143 7.00 -16.37 2.61
CA GLY A 143 8.20 -15.64 2.12
C GLY A 143 8.89 -14.78 3.19
N SER A 144 9.72 -13.81 2.74
CA SER A 144 10.38 -12.80 3.60
C SER A 144 9.43 -11.63 3.84
N GLY A 145 8.74 -11.63 4.98
CA GLY A 145 7.73 -10.62 5.34
C GLY A 145 6.30 -11.09 5.08
N TYR A 146 5.36 -10.60 5.90
CA TYR A 146 3.94 -10.91 5.81
C TYR A 146 3.10 -9.77 6.44
N PRO A 147 1.89 -9.48 5.93
CA PRO A 147 1.26 -10.09 4.74
C PRO A 147 1.71 -9.45 3.41
N GLU A 148 1.50 -10.17 2.30
CA GLU A 148 1.48 -9.57 0.97
C GLU A 148 0.13 -8.88 0.73
N ILE A 149 0.18 -7.62 0.26
CA ILE A 149 -1.01 -6.83 -0.02
C ILE A 149 -1.23 -6.80 -1.53
N VAL A 150 -2.37 -7.34 -1.98
CA VAL A 150 -2.75 -7.39 -3.39
C VAL A 150 -3.52 -6.13 -3.75
N LEU A 151 -3.00 -5.40 -4.74
CA LEU A 151 -3.65 -4.23 -5.35
C LEU A 151 -3.95 -4.54 -6.82
N ASN A 152 -5.14 -4.17 -7.27
CA ASN A 152 -5.46 -4.25 -8.70
C ASN A 152 -4.82 -3.09 -9.47
N LYS A 153 -4.80 -3.19 -10.81
CA LYS A 153 -4.18 -2.18 -11.67
C LYS A 153 -4.75 -0.77 -11.46
N SER A 154 -6.06 -0.64 -11.29
CA SER A 154 -6.69 0.68 -11.08
C SER A 154 -6.25 1.35 -9.77
N GLN A 155 -6.03 0.57 -8.71
CA GLN A 155 -5.55 1.04 -7.41
C GLN A 155 -4.08 1.47 -7.47
N ILE A 156 -3.25 0.70 -8.18
CA ILE A 156 -1.84 1.06 -8.42
C ILE A 156 -1.76 2.34 -9.24
N ASP A 157 -2.53 2.44 -10.32
CA ASP A 157 -2.58 3.62 -11.19
C ASP A 157 -3.10 4.85 -10.40
N TYR A 158 -4.06 4.68 -9.48
CA TYR A 158 -4.55 5.74 -8.59
C TYR A 158 -3.44 6.30 -7.69
N ILE A 159 -2.66 5.43 -7.03
CA ILE A 159 -1.53 5.85 -6.17
C ILE A 159 -0.44 6.54 -7.03
N ALA A 160 -0.14 6.00 -8.20
CA ALA A 160 0.92 6.50 -9.07
C ALA A 160 0.64 7.91 -9.64
N LYS A 161 -0.63 8.24 -9.92
CA LYS A 161 -1.03 9.55 -10.48
C LYS A 161 -0.67 10.74 -9.59
N GLN A 162 -0.65 10.58 -8.27
CA GLN A 162 -0.47 11.69 -7.33
C GLN A 162 1.00 12.04 -7.06
N ARG A 163 1.93 11.08 -7.20
CA ARG A 163 3.38 11.28 -6.91
C ARG A 163 4.10 12.18 -7.93
N TYR A 164 3.52 12.36 -9.11
CA TYR A 164 4.20 12.99 -10.24
C TYR A 164 3.50 14.23 -10.81
N GLY A 165 2.41 14.73 -10.20
CA GLY A 165 1.70 15.88 -10.77
C GLY A 165 1.48 15.73 -12.29
N GLY A 166 0.99 14.56 -12.73
CA GLY A 166 0.69 14.33 -14.14
C GLY A 166 1.88 14.24 -15.10
N VAL A 167 2.91 13.45 -14.81
CA VAL A 167 3.78 12.91 -15.88
C VAL A 167 3.79 11.39 -15.87
N ALA A 168 2.73 10.83 -16.43
CA ALA A 168 2.83 9.57 -17.16
C ALA A 168 2.53 9.90 -18.62
N PHE A 169 3.51 9.70 -19.50
CA PHE A 169 3.25 9.66 -20.94
C PHE A 169 2.43 8.41 -21.26
N ASN A 170 1.14 8.51 -20.96
CA ASN A 170 0.01 7.95 -21.66
C ASN A 170 -1.25 8.70 -21.18
N GLY A 171 -1.64 9.76 -21.91
CA GLY A 171 -2.73 10.68 -21.54
C GLY A 171 -2.25 12.00 -20.93
N ALA A 172 -1.45 12.80 -21.65
CA ALA A 172 -1.16 14.16 -21.22
C ALA A 172 -2.45 15.01 -21.23
N THR A 173 -2.71 15.72 -20.15
CA THR A 173 -3.78 16.73 -20.02
C THR A 173 -3.22 18.12 -20.31
N PHE A 174 -3.87 18.87 -21.20
CA PHE A 174 -3.76 20.33 -21.30
C PHE A 174 -5.08 20.93 -20.83
N ASP A 175 -5.04 21.90 -19.90
CA ASP A 175 -6.21 22.62 -19.37
C ASP A 175 -7.45 21.76 -19.04
N GLY A 176 -7.23 20.61 -18.38
CA GLY A 176 -8.32 19.75 -17.91
C GLY A 176 -9.04 18.93 -18.98
N ILE A 177 -8.60 18.97 -20.25
CA ILE A 177 -9.10 18.08 -21.31
C ILE A 177 -8.19 16.86 -21.41
N MET A 178 -8.72 15.68 -21.09
CA MET A 178 -8.04 14.39 -21.26
C MET A 178 -7.84 14.10 -22.77
N LEU A 179 -6.59 13.96 -23.21
CA LEU A 179 -6.27 13.30 -24.48
C LEU A 179 -6.35 11.78 -24.29
N SER A 180 -7.56 11.23 -24.27
CA SER A 180 -7.76 9.78 -24.39
C SER A 180 -7.67 9.40 -25.87
N GLY A 181 -6.59 8.74 -26.27
CA GLY A 181 -6.41 8.28 -27.66
C GLY A 181 -5.04 8.52 -28.28
N VAL A 182 -4.08 9.15 -27.57
CA VAL A 182 -2.70 9.18 -28.06
C VAL A 182 -2.23 7.74 -28.12
N ALA A 183 -2.02 7.28 -29.35
CA ALA A 183 -1.65 5.93 -29.68
C ALA A 183 -0.52 5.47 -28.75
N LYS A 184 -0.45 4.15 -28.52
CA LYS A 184 0.82 3.51 -28.17
C LYS A 184 1.93 4.10 -29.07
N LYS A 185 3.19 3.89 -28.72
CA LYS A 185 4.31 3.99 -29.66
C LYS A 185 4.06 3.06 -30.88
N THR A 186 3.14 3.46 -31.73
CA THR A 186 2.54 2.74 -32.84
C THR A 186 2.18 3.84 -33.80
N ASN A 187 2.93 3.87 -34.88
CA ASN A 187 2.79 4.76 -36.00
C ASN A 187 1.32 5.08 -36.26
N LEU A 188 0.97 6.37 -36.29
CA LEU A 188 -0.31 6.78 -36.89
C LEU A 188 -0.21 6.36 -38.34
N THR A 189 -1.11 5.47 -38.76
CA THR A 189 -1.13 4.93 -40.13
C THR A 189 -2.26 5.58 -40.87
N ASP A 190 -1.92 6.47 -41.79
CA ASP A 190 -2.82 6.96 -42.82
C ASP A 190 -2.19 6.67 -44.18
N TRP A 191 -2.99 6.09 -45.09
CA TRP A 191 -2.58 5.68 -46.45
C TRP A 191 -1.25 4.88 -46.51
N GLY A 192 -1.00 4.03 -45.50
CA GLY A 192 0.19 3.17 -45.45
C GLY A 192 1.50 3.87 -45.07
N ARG A 193 1.50 5.19 -44.81
CA ARG A 193 2.65 5.88 -44.20
C ARG A 193 2.57 5.81 -42.68
N SER A 194 3.73 5.64 -42.06
CA SER A 194 3.88 5.51 -40.61
C SER A 194 4.52 6.78 -40.05
N TRP A 195 3.75 7.57 -39.30
CA TRP A 195 4.23 8.83 -38.73
C TRP A 195 4.71 8.65 -37.28
N LYS A 196 5.87 9.21 -36.94
CA LYS A 196 6.42 9.23 -35.58
C LYS A 196 6.07 10.55 -34.89
N PHE A 197 5.16 10.48 -33.94
CA PHE A 197 4.96 11.57 -32.99
C PHE A 197 5.98 11.46 -31.84
N SER A 198 6.69 12.53 -31.51
CA SER A 198 7.55 12.59 -30.32
C SER A 198 7.39 13.92 -29.58
N GLY A 199 7.78 13.94 -28.31
CA GLY A 199 7.75 15.14 -27.48
C GLY A 199 8.90 15.13 -26.48
N HIS A 200 9.54 16.28 -26.29
CA HIS A 200 10.66 16.46 -25.38
C HIS A 200 10.52 17.79 -24.61
N TYR A 201 10.75 17.75 -23.30
CA TYR A 201 10.85 18.96 -22.48
C TYR A 201 12.31 19.43 -22.45
N ARG A 202 12.59 20.61 -23.01
CA ARG A 202 13.91 21.27 -22.99
C ARG A 202 13.73 22.78 -22.88
N ASP A 203 14.68 23.47 -22.24
CA ASP A 203 14.71 24.94 -22.14
C ASP A 203 13.41 25.56 -21.60
N ASN A 204 12.82 24.89 -20.60
CA ASN A 204 11.59 25.30 -19.94
C ASN A 204 10.35 25.37 -20.86
N ARG A 205 10.37 24.63 -21.98
CA ARG A 205 9.25 24.54 -22.94
C ARG A 205 9.02 23.08 -23.35
N TYR A 206 7.77 22.76 -23.68
CA TYR A 206 7.41 21.48 -24.31
C TYR A 206 7.57 21.60 -25.83
N ASN A 207 8.43 20.78 -26.42
CA ASN A 207 8.61 20.69 -27.86
C ASN A 207 7.97 19.39 -28.36
N PHE A 208 7.11 19.50 -29.36
CA PHE A 208 6.47 18.37 -30.01
C PHE A 208 7.00 18.22 -31.42
N TYR A 209 7.04 17.00 -31.94
CA TYR A 209 7.56 16.71 -33.26
C TYR A 209 6.69 15.69 -33.98
N LEU A 210 6.57 15.85 -35.29
CA LEU A 210 6.04 14.85 -36.22
C LEU A 210 7.13 14.50 -37.24
N ASP A 211 7.56 13.25 -37.26
CA ASP A 211 8.68 12.74 -38.08
C ASP A 211 9.96 13.60 -38.02
N GLY A 212 10.20 14.22 -36.86
CA GLY A 212 11.36 15.08 -36.60
C GLY A 212 11.12 16.56 -36.86
N THR A 213 9.98 16.95 -37.42
CA THR A 213 9.60 18.35 -37.64
C THR A 213 8.90 18.92 -36.40
N PRO A 214 9.34 20.06 -35.83
CA PRO A 214 8.69 20.68 -34.68
C PRO A 214 7.24 21.09 -34.97
N LEU A 215 6.33 20.74 -34.06
CA LEU A 215 4.93 21.17 -34.07
C LEU A 215 4.71 22.29 -33.05
N TYR A 216 4.16 23.40 -33.52
CA TYR A 216 3.77 24.54 -32.69
C TYR A 216 2.25 24.54 -32.52
N PHE A 217 1.75 24.23 -31.32
CA PHE A 217 0.31 24.17 -31.05
C PHE A 217 -0.25 25.49 -30.55
N THR A 218 -1.42 25.88 -31.05
CA THR A 218 -2.26 26.89 -30.39
C THR A 218 -3.20 26.26 -29.36
N PRO A 219 -3.78 27.07 -28.45
CA PRO A 219 -4.99 26.65 -27.73
C PRO A 219 -6.04 26.13 -28.73
N THR A 220 -6.88 25.21 -28.28
CA THR A 220 -7.97 24.67 -29.10
C THR A 220 -8.94 25.77 -29.52
N VAL A 221 -9.22 25.83 -30.82
CA VAL A 221 -10.15 26.79 -31.44
C VAL A 221 -11.38 26.01 -31.91
N ASP A 222 -12.57 26.55 -31.66
CA ASP A 222 -13.78 26.06 -32.32
C ASP A 222 -13.81 26.56 -33.77
N VAL A 223 -13.66 25.64 -34.72
CA VAL A 223 -13.63 25.96 -36.15
C VAL A 223 -15.02 25.93 -36.80
N SER A 224 -16.04 25.47 -36.06
CA SER A 224 -17.42 25.38 -36.56
C SER A 224 -17.97 26.69 -37.14
N PRO A 225 -17.68 27.89 -36.57
CA PRO A 225 -18.18 29.15 -37.14
C PRO A 225 -17.26 29.74 -38.22
N LEU A 226 -16.16 29.08 -38.57
CA LEU A 226 -15.13 29.65 -39.44
C LEU A 226 -15.27 29.13 -40.86
N LYS A 227 -15.05 30.01 -41.83
CA LYS A 227 -14.87 29.61 -43.23
C LYS A 227 -13.39 29.43 -43.56
N LYS A 228 -12.56 30.33 -43.03
CA LYS A 228 -11.12 30.28 -43.23
C LYS A 228 -10.34 30.54 -41.96
N ILE A 229 -9.15 29.98 -41.89
CA ILE A 229 -8.13 30.33 -40.91
C ILE A 229 -6.94 30.92 -41.66
N ARG A 230 -6.47 32.08 -41.21
CA ARG A 230 -5.26 32.69 -41.74
C ARG A 230 -4.12 32.50 -40.75
N ILE A 231 -3.03 31.89 -41.20
CA ILE A 231 -1.84 31.64 -40.38
C ILE A 231 -0.68 32.41 -40.99
N THR A 232 -0.04 33.24 -40.17
CA THR A 232 1.23 33.88 -40.51
C THR A 232 2.36 33.17 -39.78
N ALA A 233 3.12 32.38 -40.53
CA ALA A 233 4.40 31.83 -40.09
C ALA A 233 5.55 32.82 -40.35
N TYR A 234 6.69 32.57 -39.74
CA TYR A 234 7.93 33.27 -40.02
C TYR A 234 9.07 32.28 -40.27
N ALA A 235 10.04 32.66 -41.08
CA ALA A 235 11.35 32.04 -41.16
C ALA A 235 12.42 33.10 -40.90
N VAL A 236 13.32 32.82 -39.96
CA VAL A 236 14.48 33.66 -39.64
C VAL A 236 15.73 32.95 -40.10
N SER A 237 16.56 33.65 -40.88
CA SER A 237 17.89 33.16 -41.23
C SER A 237 18.78 33.20 -39.99
N ARG A 238 19.51 32.11 -39.74
CA ARG A 238 20.57 32.09 -38.71
C ARG A 238 21.87 32.74 -39.18
N ASP A 239 21.97 33.12 -40.46
CA ASP A 239 23.15 33.80 -41.00
C ASP A 239 23.20 35.29 -40.62
N LEU A 240 24.39 35.76 -40.23
CA LEU A 240 24.64 37.12 -39.74
C LEU A 240 24.59 38.21 -40.82
N ASN A 241 24.70 37.86 -42.11
CA ASN A 241 24.66 38.79 -43.24
C ASN A 241 23.29 38.75 -43.93
N LYS A 242 22.32 39.45 -43.33
CA LYS A 242 20.89 39.42 -43.66
C LYS A 242 20.51 40.08 -45.00
N ASN A 243 21.44 40.73 -45.67
CA ASN A 243 21.18 41.55 -46.87
C ASN A 243 21.22 40.78 -48.21
N ASP A 244 21.64 39.51 -48.23
CA ASP A 244 21.87 38.74 -49.47
C ASP A 244 20.82 37.63 -49.73
N ILE A 245 19.68 37.67 -49.04
CA ILE A 245 18.68 36.61 -49.05
C ILE A 245 17.49 37.00 -49.91
N GLY A 246 17.34 36.31 -51.06
CA GLY A 246 16.16 36.39 -51.92
C GLY A 246 15.20 35.23 -51.67
N VAL A 247 13.90 35.51 -51.75
CA VAL A 247 12.83 34.50 -51.66
C VAL A 247 12.26 34.27 -53.06
N PHE A 248 12.10 33.02 -53.49
CA PHE A 248 11.54 32.67 -54.80
C PHE A 248 10.17 31.99 -54.68
N ASN A 249 9.39 32.10 -55.77
CA ASN A 249 7.92 31.94 -55.89
C ASN A 249 7.29 30.58 -55.49
N ASP A 250 8.03 29.66 -54.90
CA ASP A 250 7.51 28.34 -54.50
C ASP A 250 7.36 28.29 -52.98
N PHE A 251 6.13 28.51 -52.54
CA PHE A 251 5.73 28.50 -51.14
C PHE A 251 4.69 27.43 -50.91
N TYR A 252 4.95 26.58 -49.92
CA TYR A 252 3.99 25.57 -49.50
C TYR A 252 3.94 25.53 -47.98
N MET A 253 2.74 25.74 -47.44
CA MET A 253 2.46 25.51 -46.03
C MET A 253 1.39 24.44 -45.89
N ARG A 254 1.72 23.36 -45.18
CA ARG A 254 0.77 22.34 -44.75
C ARG A 254 0.47 22.52 -43.28
N VAL A 255 -0.81 22.64 -42.97
CA VAL A 255 -1.28 22.81 -41.60
C VAL A 255 -2.00 21.55 -41.18
N VAL A 256 -1.72 21.15 -39.95
CA VAL A 256 -2.36 20.08 -39.25
C VAL A 256 -3.45 20.64 -38.38
N LEU A 257 -4.64 20.09 -38.58
CA LEU A 257 -5.77 20.17 -37.67
C LEU A 257 -5.81 18.90 -36.84
N PHE A 258 -5.79 19.05 -35.53
CA PHE A 258 -5.92 17.93 -34.61
C PHE A 258 -7.12 18.11 -33.69
N ASN A 259 -8.02 17.13 -33.64
CA ASN A 259 -9.08 17.05 -32.63
C ASN A 259 -8.96 15.75 -31.82
N LYS A 260 -9.92 15.49 -30.93
CA LYS A 260 -9.92 14.32 -30.03
C LYS A 260 -9.85 12.96 -30.74
N THR A 261 -10.23 12.90 -32.02
CA THR A 261 -10.46 11.66 -32.77
C THR A 261 -9.84 11.62 -34.17
N THR A 262 -9.52 12.77 -34.76
CA THR A 262 -9.01 12.87 -36.13
C THR A 262 -7.81 13.83 -36.22
N PHE A 263 -6.95 13.51 -37.18
CA PHE A 263 -5.83 14.33 -37.60
C PHE A 263 -6.04 14.58 -39.09
N GLU A 264 -6.12 15.84 -39.48
CA GLU A 264 -6.47 16.22 -40.84
C GLU A 264 -5.47 17.27 -41.34
N TYR A 265 -4.98 17.07 -42.55
CA TYR A 265 -4.15 18.06 -43.21
C TYR A 265 -5.03 19.04 -43.98
N VAL A 266 -4.66 20.31 -43.90
CA VAL A 266 -5.21 21.37 -44.74
C VAL A 266 -4.04 22.04 -45.42
N ASP A 267 -4.05 21.94 -46.74
CA ASP A 267 -3.10 22.62 -47.59
C ASP A 267 -3.48 24.10 -47.72
N SER A 268 -2.47 24.96 -47.81
CA SER A 268 -2.69 26.38 -48.09
C SER A 268 -3.18 26.61 -49.52
N GLU A 269 -4.23 27.42 -49.67
CA GLU A 269 -4.76 27.80 -51.00
C GLU A 269 -3.86 28.85 -51.68
N SER A 270 -3.22 29.70 -50.87
CA SER A 270 -2.30 30.75 -51.31
C SER A 270 -1.34 31.10 -50.17
N VAL A 271 -0.12 31.49 -50.51
CA VAL A 271 0.89 31.94 -49.52
C VAL A 271 1.45 33.28 -49.99
N PHE A 272 1.35 34.30 -49.14
CA PHE A 272 1.95 35.62 -49.35
C PHE A 272 3.20 35.75 -48.48
N SER A 273 4.31 36.20 -49.07
CA SER A 273 5.55 36.48 -48.33
C SER A 273 5.80 37.98 -48.16
N GLN A 274 6.12 38.42 -46.96
CA GLN A 274 6.65 39.77 -46.69
C GLN A 274 7.94 39.68 -45.88
N GLY A 275 9.01 40.27 -46.41
CA GLY A 275 10.29 40.37 -45.73
C GLY A 275 10.41 41.62 -44.88
N ASP A 276 11.02 41.49 -43.71
CA ASP A 276 11.49 42.64 -42.95
C ASP A 276 12.96 43.00 -43.28
N GLN A 277 13.38 44.21 -42.92
CA GLN A 277 14.77 44.67 -43.12
C GLN A 277 15.79 43.93 -42.23
N ARG A 278 15.36 42.93 -41.45
CA ARG A 278 16.17 42.18 -40.47
C ARG A 278 16.32 40.70 -40.86
N GLY A 279 15.96 40.32 -42.08
CA GLY A 279 16.12 38.96 -42.59
C GLY A 279 15.09 37.96 -42.05
N THR A 280 13.98 38.43 -41.49
CA THR A 280 12.80 37.61 -41.19
C THR A 280 11.86 37.65 -42.38
N GLN A 281 11.40 36.48 -42.82
CA GLN A 281 10.38 36.36 -43.85
C GLN A 281 9.09 35.86 -43.21
N TYR A 282 8.01 36.61 -43.38
CA TYR A 282 6.68 36.23 -42.90
C TYR A 282 5.89 35.61 -44.04
N PHE A 283 5.25 34.48 -43.78
CA PHE A 283 4.44 33.72 -44.74
C PHE A 283 3.02 33.65 -44.23
N THR A 284 2.10 34.27 -44.93
CA THR A 284 0.68 34.24 -44.57
C THR A 284 -0.07 33.34 -45.51
N ALA A 285 -0.71 32.29 -44.98
CA ALA A 285 -1.57 31.41 -45.76
C ALA A 285 -3.01 31.41 -45.25
N GLU A 286 -3.93 31.27 -46.19
CA GLU A 286 -5.34 31.00 -45.91
C GLU A 286 -5.64 29.52 -46.09
N LEU A 287 -6.39 28.97 -45.14
CA LEU A 287 -6.78 27.57 -45.08
C LEU A 287 -8.31 27.52 -45.12
N ASP A 288 -8.89 26.78 -46.06
CA ASP A 288 -10.32 26.51 -46.06
C ASP A 288 -10.64 25.49 -44.96
N VAL A 289 -11.48 25.89 -44.02
CA VAL A 289 -12.01 25.03 -42.96
C VAL A 289 -13.53 24.92 -43.03
N SER A 290 -14.14 25.39 -44.12
CA SER A 290 -15.57 25.30 -44.34
C SER A 290 -16.01 23.83 -44.31
N GLY A 291 -16.97 23.52 -43.44
CA GLY A 291 -17.47 22.16 -43.23
C GLY A 291 -16.79 21.37 -42.11
N LYS A 292 -15.74 21.90 -41.47
CA LYS A 292 -15.17 21.28 -40.25
C LYS A 292 -15.93 21.76 -39.02
N ASN A 293 -16.18 20.87 -38.06
CA ASN A 293 -16.96 21.16 -36.86
C ASN A 293 -16.23 20.68 -35.59
N GLY A 294 -16.27 21.50 -34.55
CA GLY A 294 -15.72 21.20 -33.23
C GLY A 294 -14.39 21.88 -32.92
N GLN A 295 -13.78 21.45 -31.82
CA GLN A 295 -12.53 22.03 -31.32
C GLN A 295 -11.29 21.36 -31.92
N TYR A 296 -10.40 22.16 -32.49
CA TYR A 296 -9.14 21.73 -33.06
C TYR A 296 -7.96 22.49 -32.46
N ALA A 297 -6.85 21.78 -32.22
CA ALA A 297 -5.53 22.38 -32.09
C ALA A 297 -4.92 22.53 -33.49
N LEU A 298 -4.29 23.67 -33.73
CA LEU A 298 -3.63 24.00 -34.99
C LEU A 298 -2.13 23.78 -34.83
N GLY A 299 -1.49 23.14 -35.81
CA GLY A 299 -0.04 23.04 -35.90
C GLY A 299 0.45 23.17 -37.34
N VAL A 300 1.62 23.77 -37.55
CA VAL A 300 2.26 23.75 -38.87
C VAL A 300 3.09 22.47 -38.97
N ASP A 301 2.78 21.61 -39.93
CA ASP A 301 3.50 20.36 -40.21
C ASP A 301 4.65 20.59 -41.17
N GLU A 302 4.40 21.32 -42.25
CA GLU A 302 5.40 21.60 -43.26
C GLU A 302 5.35 23.08 -43.63
N LEU A 303 6.49 23.75 -43.51
CA LEU A 303 6.73 25.03 -44.15
C LEU A 303 7.88 24.85 -45.13
N SER A 304 7.53 24.56 -46.38
CA SER A 304 8.48 24.39 -47.47
C SER A 304 8.64 25.73 -48.17
N VAL A 305 9.81 26.33 -47.98
CA VAL A 305 10.20 27.59 -48.63
C VAL A 305 11.55 27.40 -49.29
N THR A 306 11.59 27.65 -50.60
CA THR A 306 12.84 27.65 -51.34
C THR A 306 13.51 29.01 -51.25
N PHE A 307 14.54 29.10 -50.41
CA PHE A 307 15.41 30.28 -50.34
C PHE A 307 16.62 30.07 -51.24
N ARG A 308 17.01 31.10 -52.01
CA ARG A 308 18.32 31.13 -52.66
C ARG A 308 19.11 32.31 -52.14
N ARG A 309 20.32 32.02 -51.65
CA ARG A 309 21.34 33.04 -51.45
C ARG A 309 21.98 33.30 -52.81
N TRP A 310 22.30 34.55 -53.12
CA TRP A 310 22.95 34.90 -54.40
C TRP A 310 24.26 34.10 -54.62
N ASN A 311 24.93 33.66 -53.53
CA ASN A 311 26.26 33.04 -53.57
C ASN A 311 26.44 31.72 -52.76
N SER A 312 25.38 31.04 -52.30
CA SER A 312 25.52 29.67 -51.73
C SER A 312 24.22 28.86 -51.78
N ASN A 313 24.34 27.53 -51.73
CA ASN A 313 23.22 26.60 -51.85
C ASN A 313 22.62 26.14 -50.50
N SER A 314 23.08 26.63 -49.36
CA SER A 314 22.50 26.26 -48.05
C SER A 314 22.55 27.39 -47.04
N VAL A 315 21.41 27.61 -46.38
CA VAL A 315 21.24 28.52 -45.24
C VAL A 315 20.46 27.74 -44.18
N ASP A 316 20.87 27.86 -42.91
CA ASP A 316 20.14 27.28 -41.77
C ASP A 316 19.02 28.24 -41.33
N TRP A 317 17.81 27.70 -41.16
CA TRP A 317 16.61 28.48 -40.86
C TRP A 317 15.98 28.05 -39.54
N GLU A 318 15.39 29.01 -38.85
CA GLU A 318 14.44 28.75 -37.77
C GLU A 318 13.05 29.23 -38.19
N THR A 319 12.06 28.34 -38.09
CA THR A 319 10.67 28.63 -38.47
C THR A 319 9.77 28.64 -37.24
N GLY A 320 8.68 29.39 -37.32
CA GLY A 320 7.68 29.43 -36.24
C GLY A 320 6.39 30.10 -36.67
N ILE A 321 5.37 30.05 -35.81
CA ILE A 321 4.09 30.76 -36.03
C ILE A 321 4.20 32.13 -35.38
N SER A 322 3.98 33.19 -36.16
CA SER A 322 3.95 34.57 -35.64
C SER A 322 2.54 35.01 -35.23
N ARG A 323 1.52 34.62 -36.00
CA ARG A 323 0.14 35.08 -35.80
C ARG A 323 -0.86 34.10 -36.41
N ILE A 324 -2.03 33.99 -35.77
CA ILE A 324 -3.20 33.32 -36.34
C ILE A 324 -4.38 34.29 -36.30
N GLU A 325 -5.10 34.41 -37.40
CA GLU A 325 -6.34 35.18 -37.52
C GLU A 325 -7.47 34.24 -37.96
N PHE A 326 -8.67 34.45 -37.41
CA PHE A 326 -9.86 33.69 -37.76
C PHE A 326 -10.74 34.52 -38.68
N VAL A 327 -11.18 33.94 -39.79
CA VAL A 327 -12.01 34.62 -40.81
C VAL A 327 -13.38 33.94 -40.86
N GLN A 328 -14.40 34.71 -40.49
CA GLN A 328 -15.82 34.29 -40.49
C GLN A 328 -16.47 34.51 -41.87
#